data_AF-L8LRM9-F1
#
_entry.id   AF-L8LRM9-F1
#
_cell.length_a   1.000
_cell.length_b   1.000
_cell.length_c   1.000
_cell.angle_alpha   90.00
_cell.angle_beta   90.00
_cell.angle_gamma   90.00
#
_symmetry.space_group_name_H-M   'P 1'
#
loop_
_entity.id
_entity.type
_entity.pdbx_description
1 polymer ?
#
loop_
_entity_poly.entity_id
_entity_poly.type
_entity_poly.pdbx_seq_one_letter_code
_entity_poly.pdbx_strand_id
1 'polypeptide(L)'
;MANVIAQPLNPSNLSISLEDVVAIPQSLDTVTQRLSPPRLNYINHAGDNSGRLFVNDQRGKMYVISAQGELLGTYLDLKTRIGTNFLDSTSQQGFTYFTFHPDYRNNGLFYTVHTELINGEATFSFDDFLPEESPSHHDVILEWRDTNLNDNAFSGGYRELLRIEQPHPDHNTGQIGFNPYVGPDDPNYGNLYIAVADGGFFLSLTERVTAQDLSSPFGKLLRINPEGRDSRNGNYGVPPDNPYQDNPEYLPEILAHGFRNPHRFSWDPVTGRMFLVDTGQASIEEVNLIQPGLNYGWPLREGTYQTDVANSYLAPPFGRFSPDSEDGFTYPVAQYDHDYPGNAIAGGYLYRGEISEYGRSFVSSEYNCQSYNFSAVRFCSSIRGMESHLQESTDFYYSKTISGDFSVVKPKL
;
A
#
# COMPACT_ATOMS: atom_id res chain seq x y z
N MET A 1 -16.13 7.46 -19.06
CA MET A 1 -15.89 7.16 -20.49
C MET A 1 -16.90 6.08 -20.92
N ALA A 2 -16.79 5.43 -22.09
CA ALA A 2 -17.60 4.23 -22.33
C ALA A 2 -17.02 3.11 -21.45
N ASN A 3 -17.82 2.55 -20.52
CA ASN A 3 -17.40 1.47 -19.64
C ASN A 3 -16.86 0.30 -20.48
N VAL A 4 -15.58 -0.04 -20.26
CA VAL A 4 -14.87 -1.07 -21.04
C VAL A 4 -15.20 -2.48 -20.56
N ILE A 5 -15.76 -2.61 -19.35
CA ILE A 5 -16.25 -3.87 -18.77
C ILE A 5 -17.76 -3.95 -19.01
N ALA A 6 -18.15 -4.70 -20.04
CA ALA A 6 -19.54 -4.79 -20.50
C ALA A 6 -20.56 -5.32 -19.47
N GLN A 7 -20.11 -5.95 -18.38
CA GLN A 7 -20.97 -6.38 -17.27
C GLN A 7 -20.65 -5.55 -16.01
N PRO A 8 -21.55 -4.64 -15.59
CA PRO A 8 -21.36 -3.89 -14.36
C PRO A 8 -21.40 -4.82 -13.14
N LEU A 9 -20.68 -4.45 -12.07
CA LEU A 9 -20.80 -5.11 -10.78
C LEU A 9 -22.24 -4.98 -10.27
N ASN A 10 -22.86 -6.11 -9.93
CA ASN A 10 -24.20 -6.11 -9.37
C ASN A 10 -24.13 -5.75 -7.88
N PRO A 11 -24.87 -4.73 -7.41
CA PRO A 11 -24.93 -4.41 -5.98
C PRO A 11 -25.44 -5.61 -5.17
N SER A 12 -24.74 -5.90 -4.07
CA SER A 12 -25.21 -6.90 -3.10
C SER A 12 -26.37 -6.34 -2.28
N ASN A 13 -27.23 -7.23 -1.78
CA ASN A 13 -28.22 -6.88 -0.76
C ASN A 13 -27.62 -6.82 0.66
N LEU A 14 -26.33 -7.15 0.81
CA LEU A 14 -25.60 -7.01 2.07
C LEU A 14 -25.31 -5.54 2.34
N SER A 15 -25.66 -5.09 3.55
CA SER A 15 -25.26 -3.78 4.06
C SER A 15 -24.26 -3.96 5.20
N ILE A 16 -23.15 -3.23 5.14
CA ILE A 16 -22.22 -3.11 6.26
C ILE A 16 -22.62 -1.87 7.04
N SER A 17 -23.04 -2.04 8.30
CA SER A 17 -23.18 -0.91 9.21
C SER A 17 -21.83 -0.60 9.84
N LEU A 18 -21.52 0.69 9.99
CA LEU A 18 -20.27 1.14 10.60
C LEU A 18 -20.57 1.74 11.97
N GLU A 19 -19.80 1.34 12.97
CA GLU A 19 -19.82 1.92 14.31
C GLU A 19 -18.60 2.84 14.49
N ASP A 20 -18.83 4.06 14.98
CA ASP A 20 -17.76 4.97 15.37
C ASP A 20 -17.03 4.40 16.60
N VAL A 21 -15.72 4.23 16.49
CA VAL A 21 -14.85 3.80 17.58
C VAL A 21 -14.37 5.03 18.35
N VAL A 22 -13.69 5.95 17.65
CA VAL A 22 -13.11 7.14 18.27
C VAL A 22 -12.87 8.26 17.27
N ALA A 23 -13.10 9.49 17.70
CA ALA A 23 -12.78 10.69 16.91
C ALA A 23 -11.30 11.07 17.06
N ILE A 24 -10.63 11.37 15.94
CA ILE A 24 -9.24 11.84 15.93
C ILE A 24 -9.21 13.38 15.85
N PRO A 25 -8.35 14.07 16.64
CA PRO A 25 -8.28 15.53 16.63
C PRO A 25 -7.93 16.11 15.25
N GLN A 26 -8.42 17.32 15.00
CA GLN A 26 -8.00 18.11 13.83
C GLN A 26 -6.49 18.38 13.85
N SER A 27 -5.89 18.41 12.66
CA SER A 27 -4.48 18.74 12.46
C SER A 27 -4.30 20.04 11.67
N LEU A 28 -3.19 20.73 11.92
CA LEU A 28 -2.85 21.96 11.20
C LEU A 28 -2.54 21.61 9.75
N ASP A 29 -3.35 22.12 8.84
CA ASP A 29 -3.09 22.11 7.42
C ASP A 29 -2.13 23.24 7.06
N THR A 30 -0.92 22.87 6.64
CA THR A 30 0.18 23.81 6.34
C THR A 30 -0.07 24.63 5.08
N VAL A 31 -0.93 24.18 4.17
CA VAL A 31 -1.27 24.91 2.95
C VAL A 31 -2.29 26.00 3.26
N THR A 32 -3.34 25.67 4.00
CA THR A 32 -4.44 26.59 4.33
C THR A 32 -4.22 27.38 5.62
N GLN A 33 -3.24 26.98 6.44
CA GLN A 33 -2.94 27.52 7.76
C GLN A 33 -4.14 27.45 8.73
N ARG A 34 -4.94 26.38 8.62
CA ARG A 34 -6.14 26.15 9.42
C ARG A 34 -6.11 24.77 10.07
N LEU A 35 -6.77 24.65 11.22
CA LEU A 35 -7.14 23.34 11.73
C LEU A 35 -8.14 22.73 10.76
N SER A 36 -7.78 21.57 10.25
CA SER A 36 -8.57 20.80 9.30
C SER A 36 -8.73 19.39 9.83
N PRO A 37 -9.75 18.67 9.38
CA PRO A 37 -9.88 17.27 9.74
C PRO A 37 -8.64 16.45 9.33
N PRO A 38 -8.21 15.46 10.15
CA PRO A 38 -6.97 14.72 9.95
C PRO A 38 -6.99 13.89 8.66
N ARG A 39 -5.85 13.67 8.03
CA ARG A 39 -5.75 12.80 6.84
C ARG A 39 -5.37 11.38 7.26
N LEU A 40 -6.33 10.66 7.83
CA LEU A 40 -6.09 9.30 8.32
C LEU A 40 -5.85 8.33 7.16
N ASN A 41 -4.66 7.73 7.09
CA ASN A 41 -4.34 6.83 5.99
C ASN A 41 -4.40 5.35 6.39
N TYR A 42 -3.68 4.95 7.43
CA TYR A 42 -3.53 3.54 7.79
C TYR A 42 -3.78 3.31 9.28
N ILE A 43 -4.43 2.19 9.60
CA ILE A 43 -4.64 1.72 10.97
C ILE A 43 -4.12 0.29 11.09
N ASN A 44 -3.39 0.02 12.16
CA ASN A 44 -2.84 -1.31 12.41
C ASN A 44 -2.61 -1.54 13.90
N HIS A 45 -2.47 -2.80 14.31
CA HIS A 45 -2.07 -3.19 15.66
C HIS A 45 -0.58 -3.54 15.72
N ALA A 46 0.02 -3.46 16.91
CA ALA A 46 1.44 -3.76 17.10
C ALA A 46 1.78 -5.24 17.23
N GLY A 47 0.78 -6.13 17.29
CA GLY A 47 1.01 -7.58 17.46
C GLY A 47 1.61 -7.95 18.83
N ASP A 48 1.52 -7.05 19.81
CA ASP A 48 2.12 -7.17 21.14
C ASP A 48 1.17 -7.72 22.21
N ASN A 49 -0.03 -8.16 21.81
CA ASN A 49 -1.16 -8.56 22.67
C ASN A 49 -1.72 -7.44 23.57
N SER A 50 -1.35 -6.17 23.35
CA SER A 50 -1.95 -5.05 24.10
C SER A 50 -3.38 -4.73 23.67
N GLY A 51 -3.77 -5.17 22.47
CA GLY A 51 -5.03 -4.79 21.82
C GLY A 51 -5.08 -3.32 21.38
N ARG A 52 -3.96 -2.58 21.47
CA ARG A 52 -3.88 -1.20 21.00
C ARG A 52 -3.89 -1.14 19.47
N LEU A 53 -4.56 -0.12 18.96
CA LEU A 53 -4.52 0.25 17.55
C LEU A 53 -3.74 1.55 17.39
N PHE A 54 -3.05 1.67 16.28
CA PHE A 54 -2.28 2.84 15.91
C PHE A 54 -2.83 3.37 14.59
N VAL A 55 -2.99 4.68 14.47
CA VAL A 55 -3.48 5.31 13.24
C VAL A 55 -2.65 6.53 12.91
N ASN A 56 -2.17 6.64 11.68
CA ASN A 56 -1.41 7.81 11.23
C ASN A 56 -2.32 8.85 10.54
N ASP A 57 -2.06 10.11 10.85
CA ASP A 57 -2.47 11.26 10.07
C ASP A 57 -1.30 11.63 9.14
N GLN A 58 -1.55 11.75 7.83
CA GLN A 58 -0.54 12.18 6.86
C GLN A 58 0.09 13.52 7.20
N ARG A 59 -0.53 14.36 8.05
CA ARG A 59 0.09 15.59 8.57
C ARG A 59 1.14 15.35 9.67
N GLY A 60 1.49 14.10 9.96
CA GLY A 60 2.72 13.72 10.65
C GLY A 60 2.58 13.15 12.05
N LYS A 61 1.36 12.82 12.51
CA LYS A 61 1.13 12.23 13.83
C LYS A 61 0.65 10.79 13.72
N MET A 62 1.12 9.93 14.61
CA MET A 62 0.53 8.62 14.88
C MET A 62 -0.16 8.66 16.24
N TYR A 63 -1.44 8.33 16.25
CA TYR A 63 -2.26 8.23 17.45
C TYR A 63 -2.36 6.79 17.92
N VAL A 64 -2.61 6.60 19.21
CA VAL A 64 -2.82 5.28 19.82
C VAL A 64 -4.21 5.21 20.44
N ILE A 65 -4.88 4.09 20.22
CA ILE A 65 -6.26 3.82 20.62
C ILE A 65 -6.24 2.54 21.48
N SER A 66 -6.96 2.54 22.59
CA SER A 66 -7.07 1.39 23.49
C SER A 66 -7.86 0.24 22.83
N ALA A 67 -7.74 -0.95 23.40
CA ALA A 67 -8.56 -2.10 22.99
C ALA A 67 -10.07 -1.86 23.15
N GLN A 68 -10.46 -0.89 24.00
CA GLN A 68 -11.84 -0.48 24.22
C GLN A 68 -12.30 0.63 23.27
N GLY A 69 -11.42 1.13 22.39
CA GLY A 69 -11.75 2.19 21.44
C GLY A 69 -11.57 3.60 22.01
N GLU A 70 -10.75 3.80 23.04
CA GLU A 70 -10.49 5.14 23.61
C GLU A 70 -9.21 5.74 23.03
N LEU A 71 -9.21 7.04 22.69
CA LEU A 71 -8.00 7.73 22.25
C LEU A 71 -7.05 7.90 23.44
N LEU A 72 -5.91 7.22 23.42
CA LEU A 72 -4.91 7.28 24.49
C LEU A 72 -3.90 8.42 24.30
N GLY A 73 -3.80 8.98 23.08
CA GLY A 73 -3.00 10.16 22.80
C GLY A 73 -2.23 10.08 21.48
N THR A 74 -1.18 10.90 21.36
CA THR A 74 -0.20 10.83 20.26
C THR A 74 0.94 9.90 20.68
N TYR A 75 1.11 8.82 19.94
CA TYR A 75 2.23 7.92 20.12
C TYR A 75 3.52 8.49 19.50
N LEU A 76 3.47 8.95 18.25
CA LEU A 76 4.63 9.54 17.57
C LEU A 76 4.22 10.85 16.87
N ASP A 77 4.98 11.92 17.09
CA ASP A 77 4.92 13.15 16.29
C ASP A 77 6.10 13.17 15.32
N LEU A 78 5.93 12.49 14.18
CA LEU A 78 6.97 12.29 13.17
C LEU A 78 7.37 13.64 12.55
N LYS A 79 6.39 14.50 12.24
CA LYS A 79 6.67 15.85 11.69
C LYS A 79 7.59 16.66 12.59
N THR A 80 7.37 16.62 13.91
CA THR A 80 8.25 17.31 14.86
C THR A 80 9.65 16.69 14.91
N ARG A 81 9.77 15.36 14.75
CA ARG A 81 11.07 14.66 14.73
C ARG A 81 11.89 14.98 13.48
N ILE A 82 11.24 15.05 12.31
CA ILE A 82 11.89 15.36 11.03
C ILE A 82 12.14 16.85 10.87
N GLY A 83 11.28 17.70 11.42
CA GLY A 83 11.42 19.14 11.40
C GLY A 83 11.10 19.75 10.03
N THR A 84 11.91 20.71 9.59
CA THR A 84 11.65 21.53 8.40
C THR A 84 11.65 20.75 7.09
N ASN A 85 12.20 19.53 7.08
CA ASN A 85 12.24 18.70 5.88
C ASN A 85 10.94 17.94 5.63
N PHE A 86 10.06 17.79 6.63
CA PHE A 86 8.80 17.05 6.46
C PHE A 86 7.88 17.77 5.47
N LEU A 87 7.41 17.06 4.44
CA LEU A 87 6.60 17.61 3.37
C LEU A 87 5.23 16.93 3.32
N ASP A 88 4.15 17.71 3.37
CA ASP A 88 2.77 17.21 3.43
C ASP A 88 1.80 17.99 2.54
N SER A 89 2.29 18.56 1.44
CA SER A 89 1.59 19.54 0.59
C SER A 89 0.47 18.95 -0.27
N THR A 90 0.53 17.66 -0.63
CA THR A 90 -0.52 16.97 -1.42
C THR A 90 -1.18 15.85 -0.63
N SER A 91 -2.30 15.30 -1.14
CA SER A 91 -3.02 14.18 -0.53
C SER A 91 -2.26 12.85 -0.55
N GLN A 92 -1.15 12.74 -1.30
CA GLN A 92 -0.32 11.55 -1.38
C GLN A 92 1.05 11.72 -0.70
N GLN A 93 1.26 12.87 -0.05
CA GLN A 93 2.49 13.20 0.67
C GLN A 93 2.26 13.28 2.18
N GLY A 94 3.35 13.16 2.93
CA GLY A 94 3.37 13.28 4.39
C GLY A 94 3.71 11.95 5.04
N PHE A 95 3.17 11.69 6.23
CA PHE A 95 3.34 10.39 6.90
C PHE A 95 2.31 9.40 6.32
N THR A 96 2.71 8.59 5.34
CA THR A 96 1.76 7.77 4.56
C THR A 96 1.49 6.41 5.20
N TYR A 97 2.50 5.64 5.56
CA TYR A 97 2.33 4.28 6.07
C TYR A 97 3.26 3.95 7.24
N PHE A 98 2.87 2.97 8.04
CA PHE A 98 3.72 2.39 9.06
C PHE A 98 3.43 0.89 9.21
N THR A 99 4.41 0.15 9.74
CA THR A 99 4.22 -1.25 10.11
C THR A 99 5.07 -1.59 11.32
N PHE A 100 4.57 -2.46 12.18
CA PHE A 100 5.34 -3.02 13.29
C PHE A 100 6.10 -4.26 12.81
N HIS A 101 7.31 -4.47 13.34
CA HIS A 101 8.03 -5.74 13.15
C HIS A 101 7.22 -6.89 13.75
N PRO A 102 7.20 -8.10 13.17
CA PRO A 102 6.47 -9.25 13.75
C PRO A 102 6.90 -9.60 15.18
N ASP A 103 8.15 -9.27 15.53
CA ASP A 103 8.74 -9.40 16.87
C ASP A 103 8.69 -8.12 17.72
N TYR A 104 7.81 -7.16 17.39
CA TYR A 104 7.76 -5.84 18.04
C TYR A 104 7.77 -5.94 19.57
N ARG A 105 7.02 -6.90 20.13
CA ARG A 105 6.95 -7.15 21.59
C ARG A 105 8.31 -7.36 22.25
N ASN A 106 9.27 -7.90 21.52
CA ASN A 106 10.60 -8.24 22.05
C ASN A 106 11.68 -7.26 21.59
N ASN A 107 11.56 -6.69 20.38
CA ASN A 107 12.61 -5.85 19.79
C ASN A 107 12.29 -4.35 19.73
N GLY A 108 11.02 -3.96 19.92
CA GLY A 108 10.55 -2.57 19.85
C GLY A 108 10.63 -1.95 18.46
N LEU A 109 10.80 -2.75 17.39
CA LEU A 109 11.01 -2.24 16.03
C LEU A 109 9.71 -1.96 15.27
N PHE A 110 9.60 -0.77 14.72
CA PHE A 110 8.57 -0.42 13.75
C PHE A 110 9.12 0.48 12.67
N TYR A 111 8.39 0.63 11.57
CA TYR A 111 8.85 1.29 10.37
C TYR A 111 7.82 2.29 9.89
N THR A 112 8.26 3.41 9.32
CA THR A 112 7.39 4.44 8.74
C THR A 112 7.85 4.79 7.35
N VAL A 113 6.89 5.17 6.50
CA VAL A 113 7.15 5.87 5.23
C VAL A 113 6.66 7.30 5.37
N HIS A 114 7.50 8.25 4.98
CA HIS A 114 7.08 9.64 4.86
C HIS A 114 7.79 10.40 3.74
N THR A 115 7.21 11.54 3.38
CA THR A 115 7.72 12.44 2.36
C THR A 115 8.58 13.55 2.98
N GLU A 116 9.74 13.81 2.37
CA GLU A 116 10.63 14.92 2.71
C GLU A 116 10.93 15.81 1.50
N LEU A 117 11.29 17.06 1.76
CA LEU A 117 12.03 17.89 0.81
C LEU A 117 13.31 17.15 0.36
N ILE A 118 13.79 17.50 -0.84
CA ILE A 118 15.04 16.96 -1.40
C ILE A 118 16.19 17.26 -0.43
N ASN A 119 16.66 16.23 0.26
CA ASN A 119 17.70 16.29 1.27
C ASN A 119 18.35 14.92 1.44
N GLY A 120 19.67 14.89 1.61
CA GLY A 120 20.45 13.67 1.74
C GLY A 120 20.66 12.92 0.43
N GLU A 121 21.51 11.89 0.49
CA GLU A 121 21.76 10.98 -0.64
C GLU A 121 20.65 9.93 -0.72
N ALA A 122 20.04 9.75 -1.89
CA ALA A 122 19.02 8.74 -2.10
C ALA A 122 19.62 7.35 -2.31
N THR A 123 18.92 6.32 -1.83
CA THR A 123 19.25 4.92 -2.11
C THR A 123 18.95 4.56 -3.57
N PHE A 124 17.85 5.10 -4.08
CA PHE A 124 17.50 5.05 -5.49
C PHE A 124 17.47 6.51 -5.99
N SER A 125 18.56 6.92 -6.63
CA SER A 125 18.73 8.26 -7.21
C SER A 125 18.50 8.21 -8.71
N PHE A 126 17.99 9.29 -9.28
CA PHE A 126 17.74 9.43 -10.71
C PHE A 126 19.00 9.32 -11.55
N ASP A 127 20.16 9.67 -10.99
CA ASP A 127 21.45 9.47 -11.66
C ASP A 127 21.68 8.00 -12.11
N ASP A 128 21.05 7.03 -11.43
CA ASP A 128 21.20 5.61 -11.73
C ASP A 128 20.28 5.11 -12.87
N PHE A 129 19.06 5.65 -13.02
CA PHE A 129 18.03 5.09 -13.91
C PHE A 129 17.24 6.12 -14.73
N LEU A 130 17.27 7.41 -14.36
CA LEU A 130 16.57 8.51 -15.04
C LEU A 130 17.38 9.84 -14.98
N PRO A 131 18.60 9.90 -15.54
CA PRO A 131 19.51 11.04 -15.35
C PRO A 131 19.04 12.36 -15.97
N GLU A 132 17.97 12.32 -16.79
CA GLU A 132 17.36 13.49 -17.41
C GLU A 132 16.26 14.12 -16.54
N GLU A 133 15.85 13.45 -15.46
CA GLU A 133 14.80 13.90 -14.55
C GLU A 133 15.37 14.65 -13.34
N SER A 134 14.53 15.38 -12.64
CA SER A 134 14.87 15.97 -11.35
C SER A 134 13.82 15.60 -10.31
N PRO A 135 14.22 15.20 -9.09
CA PRO A 135 13.25 14.84 -8.07
C PRO A 135 12.41 16.05 -7.67
N SER A 136 11.14 15.81 -7.40
CA SER A 136 10.23 16.77 -6.77
C SER A 136 10.35 16.74 -5.24
N HIS A 137 10.60 15.56 -4.69
CA HIS A 137 10.72 15.27 -3.26
C HIS A 137 11.38 13.90 -3.05
N HIS A 138 11.62 13.53 -1.79
CA HIS A 138 12.10 12.21 -1.41
C HIS A 138 11.04 11.47 -0.59
N ASP A 139 10.84 10.18 -0.86
CA ASP A 139 10.21 9.27 0.10
C ASP A 139 11.28 8.62 0.95
N VAL A 140 10.99 8.48 2.24
CA VAL A 140 11.95 8.00 3.24
C VAL A 140 11.31 6.91 4.08
N ILE A 141 12.02 5.80 4.21
CA ILE A 141 11.66 4.73 5.13
C ILE A 141 12.59 4.74 6.32
N LEU A 142 12.01 4.88 7.52
CA LEU A 142 12.75 4.87 8.78
C LEU A 142 12.46 3.58 9.55
N GLU A 143 13.49 3.04 10.19
CA GLU A 143 13.37 2.05 11.25
C GLU A 143 13.44 2.76 12.60
N TRP A 144 12.45 2.56 13.44
CA TRP A 144 12.34 3.11 14.78
C TRP A 144 12.50 2.01 15.81
N ARG A 145 13.12 2.33 16.95
CA ARG A 145 13.22 1.43 18.10
C ARG A 145 12.59 2.09 19.33
N ASP A 146 11.42 1.60 19.72
CA ASP A 146 10.80 1.96 20.99
C ASP A 146 11.47 1.22 22.14
N THR A 147 11.74 1.95 23.21
CA THR A 147 12.41 1.47 24.41
C THR A 147 11.44 1.33 25.59
N ASN A 148 10.18 1.74 25.43
CA ASN A 148 9.13 1.60 26.45
C ASN A 148 7.76 1.25 25.85
N LEU A 149 7.62 -0.01 25.44
CA LEU A 149 6.45 -0.51 24.72
C LEU A 149 5.13 -0.42 25.51
N ASN A 150 5.19 -0.29 26.83
CA ASN A 150 3.99 -0.15 27.68
C ASN A 150 3.46 1.28 27.73
N ASP A 151 4.23 2.26 27.25
CA ASP A 151 3.80 3.65 27.19
C ASP A 151 2.93 3.90 25.95
N ASN A 152 2.07 4.90 26.06
CA ASN A 152 1.26 5.40 24.95
C ASN A 152 1.96 6.51 24.17
N ALA A 153 3.18 6.89 24.58
CA ALA A 153 4.06 7.80 23.88
C ALA A 153 5.38 7.11 23.51
N PHE A 154 5.81 7.26 22.26
CA PHE A 154 7.05 6.70 21.75
C PHE A 154 8.26 7.25 22.50
N SER A 155 9.15 6.33 22.92
CA SER A 155 10.43 6.68 23.52
C SER A 155 11.56 5.93 22.84
N GLY A 156 12.44 6.66 22.13
CA GLY A 156 13.54 6.02 21.44
C GLY A 156 14.11 6.85 20.30
N GLY A 157 14.79 6.14 19.40
CA GLY A 157 15.46 6.69 18.24
C GLY A 157 15.05 5.97 16.96
N TYR A 158 15.62 6.44 15.86
CA TYR A 158 15.41 5.87 14.53
C TYR A 158 16.70 5.88 13.73
N ARG A 159 16.72 5.11 12.65
CA ARG A 159 17.71 5.17 11.58
C ARG A 159 17.00 5.19 10.22
N GLU A 160 17.64 5.80 9.24
CA GLU A 160 17.17 5.72 7.85
C GLU A 160 17.48 4.34 7.27
N LEU A 161 16.49 3.73 6.63
CA LEU A 161 16.61 2.43 5.98
C LEU A 161 16.86 2.61 4.48
N LEU A 162 16.01 3.39 3.83
CA LEU A 162 16.15 3.74 2.42
C LEU A 162 15.44 5.06 2.10
N ARG A 163 15.86 5.65 0.99
CA ARG A 163 15.37 6.92 0.45
C ARG A 163 15.21 6.81 -1.06
N ILE A 164 14.08 7.27 -1.59
CA ILE A 164 13.72 7.19 -3.00
C ILE A 164 13.47 8.61 -3.52
N GLU A 165 14.16 9.00 -4.57
CA GLU A 165 13.83 10.22 -5.32
C GLU A 165 12.50 10.02 -6.06
N GLN A 166 11.56 10.96 -5.93
CA GLN A 166 10.23 10.90 -6.55
C GLN A 166 10.06 11.97 -7.62
N PRO A 167 9.56 11.66 -8.84
CA PRO A 167 9.58 12.62 -9.96
C PRO A 167 8.41 13.60 -9.87
N HIS A 168 7.24 13.12 -9.46
CA HIS A 168 6.03 13.91 -9.30
C HIS A 168 5.48 13.79 -7.88
N PRO A 169 4.62 14.73 -7.42
CA PRO A 169 4.13 14.75 -6.04
C PRO A 169 3.02 13.73 -5.74
N ASP A 170 2.65 12.92 -6.73
CA ASP A 170 1.68 11.83 -6.71
C ASP A 170 2.33 10.52 -7.19
N HIS A 171 1.68 9.40 -6.86
CA HIS A 171 2.16 8.03 -7.07
C HIS A 171 3.52 7.78 -6.38
N ASN A 172 3.49 8.01 -5.06
CA ASN A 172 4.63 7.85 -4.18
C ASN A 172 4.71 6.41 -3.64
N THR A 173 5.62 6.17 -2.70
CA THR A 173 5.73 4.92 -1.95
C THR A 173 4.44 4.68 -1.15
N GLY A 174 3.80 3.56 -1.46
CA GLY A 174 2.57 3.10 -0.83
C GLY A 174 2.82 2.31 0.45
N GLN A 175 2.01 1.27 0.66
CA GLN A 175 2.07 0.47 1.87
C GLN A 175 3.45 -0.20 2.06
N ILE A 176 3.89 -0.21 3.31
CA ILE A 176 4.93 -1.12 3.80
C ILE A 176 4.33 -2.14 4.76
N GLY A 177 4.88 -3.35 4.81
CA GLY A 177 4.35 -4.38 5.67
C GLY A 177 5.26 -5.60 5.81
N PHE A 178 5.12 -6.28 6.94
CA PHE A 178 5.66 -7.62 7.15
C PHE A 178 4.53 -8.64 7.02
N ASN A 179 4.84 -9.86 6.59
CA ASN A 179 3.88 -10.96 6.64
C ASN A 179 3.68 -11.37 8.12
N PRO A 180 2.50 -11.13 8.73
CA PRO A 180 2.29 -11.41 10.15
C PRO A 180 1.97 -12.89 10.42
N TYR A 181 1.80 -13.70 9.37
CA TYR A 181 1.34 -15.08 9.47
C TYR A 181 2.47 -16.12 9.38
N VAL A 182 3.72 -15.66 9.33
CA VAL A 182 4.91 -16.51 9.33
C VAL A 182 5.72 -16.31 10.61
N GLY A 183 6.38 -17.38 11.07
CA GLY A 183 7.24 -17.35 12.26
C GLY A 183 8.72 -17.34 11.93
N PRO A 184 9.62 -17.21 12.92
CA PRO A 184 11.07 -17.06 12.72
C PRO A 184 11.76 -18.13 11.88
N ASP A 185 11.18 -19.32 11.76
CA ASP A 185 11.71 -20.42 10.94
C ASP A 185 11.36 -20.30 9.44
N ASP A 186 10.48 -19.37 9.06
CA ASP A 186 10.09 -19.11 7.68
C ASP A 186 11.07 -18.09 7.04
N PRO A 187 11.55 -18.33 5.80
CA PRO A 187 12.46 -17.41 5.12
C PRO A 187 11.87 -16.03 4.82
N ASN A 188 10.55 -15.86 4.89
CA ASN A 188 9.89 -14.57 4.73
C ASN A 188 9.72 -13.79 6.05
N TYR A 189 10.05 -14.41 7.19
CA TYR A 189 9.97 -13.75 8.47
C TYR A 189 10.95 -12.58 8.56
N GLY A 190 10.46 -11.44 9.05
CA GLY A 190 11.27 -10.23 9.17
C GLY A 190 11.62 -9.56 7.83
N ASN A 191 11.09 -10.03 6.69
CA ASN A 191 11.24 -9.32 5.41
C ASN A 191 10.18 -8.23 5.28
N LEU A 192 10.64 -7.01 4.94
CA LEU A 192 9.79 -5.85 4.70
C LEU A 192 9.43 -5.78 3.21
N TYR A 193 8.13 -5.73 2.93
CA TYR A 193 7.56 -5.55 1.60
C TYR A 193 7.19 -4.08 1.44
N ILE A 194 7.55 -3.49 0.29
CA ILE A 194 7.41 -2.06 0.02
C ILE A 194 6.75 -1.89 -1.35
N ALA A 195 5.55 -1.33 -1.38
CA ALA A 195 4.88 -1.00 -2.62
C ALA A 195 5.34 0.37 -3.11
N VAL A 196 5.94 0.43 -4.30
CA VAL A 196 6.43 1.68 -4.91
C VAL A 196 5.66 1.90 -6.21
N ALA A 197 4.91 3.00 -6.28
CA ALA A 197 4.16 3.36 -7.47
C ALA A 197 5.08 3.85 -8.61
N ASP A 198 4.49 4.12 -9.77
CA ASP A 198 5.23 4.43 -11.00
C ASP A 198 5.87 5.82 -11.02
N GLY A 199 5.70 6.62 -9.97
CA GLY A 199 6.23 7.98 -9.85
C GLY A 199 5.38 9.05 -10.53
N GLY A 200 4.19 8.72 -11.02
CA GLY A 200 3.22 9.69 -11.55
C GLY A 200 3.51 10.09 -13.00
N PHE A 201 4.38 9.34 -13.67
CA PHE A 201 4.68 9.58 -15.09
C PHE A 201 3.41 9.39 -15.92
N PHE A 202 2.92 10.48 -16.52
CA PHE A 202 1.86 10.39 -17.51
C PHE A 202 2.34 9.59 -18.72
N LEU A 203 1.45 8.78 -19.31
CA LEU A 203 1.70 8.09 -20.58
C LEU A 203 1.72 9.06 -21.78
N SER A 204 2.54 10.10 -21.75
CA SER A 204 2.72 11.01 -22.88
C SER A 204 3.97 10.62 -23.64
N LEU A 205 3.80 9.94 -24.79
CA LEU A 205 4.61 9.88 -26.02
C LEU A 205 6.15 9.87 -25.98
N THR A 206 6.80 9.82 -24.83
CA THR A 206 8.25 9.75 -24.67
C THR A 206 8.57 8.58 -23.76
N GLU A 207 8.76 7.40 -24.36
CA GLU A 207 9.73 6.35 -23.99
C GLU A 207 9.81 5.79 -22.55
N ARG A 208 9.03 6.26 -21.57
CA ARG A 208 9.27 5.92 -20.17
C ARG A 208 8.24 4.92 -19.67
N VAL A 209 8.63 3.65 -19.72
CA VAL A 209 7.93 2.51 -19.13
C VAL A 209 8.63 2.08 -17.83
N THR A 210 8.79 3.01 -16.88
CA THR A 210 9.58 2.79 -15.64
C THR A 210 9.10 1.57 -14.84
N ALA A 211 7.80 1.28 -14.86
CA ALA A 211 7.22 0.07 -14.27
C ALA A 211 7.76 -1.24 -14.92
N GLN A 212 8.17 -1.20 -16.18
CA GLN A 212 8.80 -2.31 -16.92
C GLN A 212 10.34 -2.29 -16.85
N ASP A 213 10.94 -1.14 -16.52
CA ASP A 213 12.39 -1.04 -16.31
C ASP A 213 12.77 -1.67 -14.96
N LEU A 214 13.55 -2.76 -15.02
CA LEU A 214 14.00 -3.49 -13.84
C LEU A 214 15.20 -2.84 -13.14
N SER A 215 15.79 -1.79 -13.70
CA SER A 215 16.81 -0.96 -13.04
C SER A 215 16.21 0.17 -12.18
N SER A 216 14.88 0.37 -12.26
CA SER A 216 14.15 1.42 -11.56
C SER A 216 13.27 0.87 -10.43
N PRO A 217 13.12 1.59 -9.30
CA PRO A 217 12.24 1.17 -8.20
C PRO A 217 10.75 1.43 -8.49
N PHE A 218 10.41 2.10 -9.58
CA PHE A 218 9.05 2.56 -9.85
C PHE A 218 8.15 1.48 -10.43
N GLY A 219 6.90 1.44 -9.98
CA GLY A 219 5.91 0.45 -10.39
C GLY A 219 6.28 -0.97 -9.94
N LYS A 220 6.81 -1.11 -8.72
CA LYS A 220 7.38 -2.32 -8.16
C LYS A 220 6.75 -2.68 -6.82
N LEU A 221 6.76 -3.97 -6.51
CA LEU A 221 6.77 -4.45 -5.14
C LEU A 221 8.19 -4.87 -4.79
N LEU A 222 8.81 -4.19 -3.84
CA LEU A 222 10.15 -4.52 -3.35
C LEU A 222 10.06 -5.43 -2.12
N ARG A 223 11.07 -6.29 -1.90
CA ARG A 223 11.24 -7.12 -0.70
C ARG A 223 12.68 -7.00 -0.20
N ILE A 224 12.84 -6.54 1.04
CA ILE A 224 14.14 -6.35 1.70
C ILE A 224 14.16 -7.03 3.08
N ASN A 225 15.36 -7.31 3.60
CA ASN A 225 15.58 -7.69 5.00
C ASN A 225 16.16 -6.48 5.76
N PRO A 226 15.41 -5.81 6.64
CA PRO A 226 15.90 -4.65 7.39
C PRO A 226 17.12 -4.93 8.29
N GLU A 227 17.34 -6.17 8.72
CA GLU A 227 18.46 -6.56 9.58
C GLU A 227 19.75 -6.84 8.78
N GLY A 228 19.64 -7.14 7.49
CA GLY A 228 20.79 -7.35 6.59
C GLY A 228 21.58 -6.07 6.29
N ARG A 229 22.75 -6.19 5.66
CA ARG A 229 23.65 -5.03 5.39
C ARG A 229 24.35 -5.12 4.03
N ASP A 230 23.87 -5.96 3.12
CA ASP A 230 24.45 -6.18 1.79
C ASP A 230 23.78 -5.35 0.68
N SER A 231 22.85 -4.46 1.03
CA SER A 231 22.31 -3.47 0.09
C SER A 231 23.35 -2.45 -0.37
N ARG A 232 23.07 -1.78 -1.48
CA ARG A 232 23.92 -0.70 -2.03
C ARG A 232 24.23 0.45 -1.06
N ASN A 233 23.30 0.77 -0.16
CA ASN A 233 23.46 1.81 0.85
C ASN A 233 23.98 1.25 2.19
N GLY A 234 24.17 -0.07 2.31
CA GLY A 234 24.63 -0.75 3.52
C GLY A 234 23.66 -0.74 4.70
N ASN A 235 22.41 -0.27 4.54
CA ASN A 235 21.45 -0.10 5.64
C ASN A 235 20.42 -1.24 5.76
N TYR A 236 20.30 -2.10 4.77
CA TYR A 236 19.43 -3.28 4.78
C TYR A 236 20.10 -4.39 3.99
N GLY A 237 19.44 -5.54 3.88
CA GLY A 237 19.87 -6.60 3.00
C GLY A 237 18.83 -7.05 2.02
N VAL A 238 19.28 -7.82 1.03
CA VAL A 238 18.41 -8.35 -0.02
C VAL A 238 18.19 -9.84 0.23
N PRO A 239 16.94 -10.32 0.35
CA PRO A 239 16.67 -11.75 0.48
C PRO A 239 17.27 -12.54 -0.70
N PRO A 240 17.99 -13.63 -0.43
CA PRO A 240 18.72 -14.39 -1.46
C PRO A 240 17.81 -15.20 -2.39
N ASP A 241 16.51 -15.18 -2.16
CA ASP A 241 15.48 -15.78 -3.01
C ASP A 241 14.69 -14.71 -3.79
N ASN A 242 15.15 -13.44 -3.81
CA ASN A 242 14.57 -12.43 -4.69
C ASN A 242 14.79 -12.82 -6.17
N PRO A 243 13.80 -12.61 -7.05
CA PRO A 243 13.84 -13.12 -8.43
C PRO A 243 14.91 -12.46 -9.32
N TYR A 244 15.38 -11.26 -8.98
CA TYR A 244 16.29 -10.49 -9.84
C TYR A 244 17.69 -10.27 -9.23
N GLN A 245 17.98 -10.82 -8.04
CA GLN A 245 19.23 -10.56 -7.31
C GLN A 245 20.51 -10.98 -8.04
N ASP A 246 20.45 -11.97 -8.94
CA ASP A 246 21.62 -12.47 -9.65
C ASP A 246 21.97 -11.66 -10.92
N ASN A 247 21.10 -10.71 -11.34
CA ASN A 247 21.37 -9.87 -12.49
C ASN A 247 21.87 -8.47 -12.05
N PRO A 248 23.13 -8.09 -12.35
CA PRO A 248 23.68 -6.81 -11.94
C PRO A 248 23.05 -5.59 -12.63
N GLU A 249 22.29 -5.79 -13.72
CA GLU A 249 21.56 -4.71 -14.41
C GLU A 249 20.19 -4.42 -13.77
N TYR A 250 19.71 -5.28 -12.87
CA TYR A 250 18.40 -5.16 -12.24
C TYR A 250 18.55 -4.76 -10.77
N LEU A 251 17.52 -4.12 -10.22
CA LEU A 251 17.44 -3.88 -8.79
C LEU A 251 17.17 -5.22 -8.07
N PRO A 252 18.09 -5.67 -7.21
CA PRO A 252 17.97 -6.95 -6.54
C PRO A 252 16.81 -6.97 -5.53
N GLU A 253 16.30 -5.81 -5.09
CA GLU A 253 15.15 -5.66 -4.19
C GLU A 253 13.80 -6.01 -4.83
N ILE A 254 13.70 -6.05 -6.16
CA ILE A 254 12.41 -6.26 -6.84
C ILE A 254 11.88 -7.67 -6.57
N LEU A 255 10.66 -7.76 -6.05
CA LEU A 255 9.91 -9.01 -5.93
C LEU A 255 8.95 -9.19 -7.11
N ALA A 256 8.27 -8.13 -7.54
CA ALA A 256 7.34 -8.12 -8.66
C ALA A 256 7.29 -6.72 -9.29
N HIS A 257 6.87 -6.61 -10.55
CA HIS A 257 6.89 -5.34 -11.30
C HIS A 257 5.69 -5.19 -12.22
N GLY A 258 5.53 -4.00 -12.82
CA GLY A 258 4.45 -3.70 -13.74
C GLY A 258 3.18 -3.22 -13.03
N PHE A 259 3.34 -2.44 -11.96
CA PHE A 259 2.23 -1.77 -11.26
C PHE A 259 2.18 -0.29 -11.57
N ARG A 260 0.99 0.32 -11.48
CA ARG A 260 0.80 1.77 -11.59
C ARG A 260 0.91 2.47 -10.25
N ASN A 261 -0.05 2.21 -9.37
CA ASN A 261 -0.15 2.78 -8.04
C ASN A 261 -0.61 1.68 -7.06
N PRO A 262 0.31 0.75 -6.69
CA PRO A 262 0.04 -0.34 -5.79
C PRO A 262 -0.18 0.19 -4.36
N HIS A 263 -1.39 0.66 -4.06
CA HIS A 263 -1.63 1.44 -2.86
C HIS A 263 -1.59 0.59 -1.59
N ARG A 264 -2.18 -0.61 -1.61
CA ARG A 264 -2.26 -1.52 -0.46
C ARG A 264 -2.10 -2.98 -0.83
N PHE A 265 -1.67 -3.77 0.14
CA PHE A 265 -1.65 -5.23 0.07
C PHE A 265 -2.00 -5.87 1.42
N SER A 266 -2.43 -7.13 1.35
CA SER A 266 -2.72 -7.96 2.51
C SER A 266 -2.36 -9.42 2.24
N TRP A 267 -2.16 -10.19 3.30
CA TRP A 267 -1.94 -11.63 3.21
C TRP A 267 -3.22 -12.37 3.57
N ASP A 268 -3.46 -13.47 2.90
CA ASP A 268 -4.43 -14.47 3.32
C ASP A 268 -3.87 -15.24 4.54
N PRO A 269 -4.51 -15.15 5.72
CA PRO A 269 -4.02 -15.81 6.94
C PRO A 269 -3.93 -17.33 6.84
N VAL A 270 -4.68 -17.96 5.92
CA VAL A 270 -4.72 -19.43 5.81
C VAL A 270 -3.71 -19.96 4.80
N THR A 271 -3.48 -19.25 3.69
CA THR A 271 -2.58 -19.72 2.63
C THR A 271 -1.26 -18.98 2.57
N GLY A 272 -1.10 -17.87 3.29
CA GLY A 272 0.06 -17.00 3.22
C GLY A 272 0.20 -16.25 1.89
N ARG A 273 -0.78 -16.34 0.99
CA ARG A 273 -0.76 -15.66 -0.31
C ARG A 273 -1.00 -14.17 -0.15
N MET A 274 -0.22 -13.37 -0.88
CA MET A 274 -0.36 -11.92 -0.87
C MET A 274 -1.31 -11.47 -1.99
N PHE A 275 -2.25 -10.60 -1.64
CA PHE A 275 -3.10 -9.86 -2.56
C PHE A 275 -2.70 -8.40 -2.51
N LEU A 276 -2.58 -7.79 -3.68
CA LEU A 276 -2.23 -6.39 -3.84
C LEU A 276 -3.32 -5.70 -4.67
N VAL A 277 -3.70 -4.50 -4.28
CA VAL A 277 -4.60 -3.66 -5.07
C VAL A 277 -3.80 -2.62 -5.84
N ASP A 278 -4.13 -2.44 -7.12
CA ASP A 278 -3.48 -1.47 -7.98
C ASP A 278 -4.53 -0.53 -8.60
N THR A 279 -4.31 0.77 -8.43
CA THR A 279 -5.24 1.80 -8.93
C THR A 279 -4.92 2.14 -10.38
N GLY A 280 -5.88 1.90 -11.27
CA GLY A 280 -5.76 2.19 -12.71
C GLY A 280 -5.68 3.67 -13.05
N GLN A 281 -5.31 3.96 -14.29
CA GLN A 281 -5.24 5.35 -14.80
C GLN A 281 -6.58 5.87 -15.24
N ALA A 282 -7.31 5.06 -16.02
CA ALA A 282 -8.44 5.54 -16.80
C ALA A 282 -9.66 4.63 -16.71
N SER A 283 -9.49 3.34 -16.46
CA SER A 283 -10.60 2.41 -16.70
C SER A 283 -10.69 1.22 -15.77
N ILE A 284 -9.59 0.74 -15.18
CA ILE A 284 -9.62 -0.54 -14.48
C ILE A 284 -8.92 -0.49 -13.12
N GLU A 285 -9.68 -0.85 -12.09
CA GLU A 285 -9.15 -1.19 -10.77
C GLU A 285 -8.80 -2.67 -10.70
N GLU A 286 -7.70 -3.00 -10.02
CA GLU A 286 -7.16 -4.36 -10.00
C GLU A 286 -6.98 -4.93 -8.60
N VAL A 287 -7.25 -6.24 -8.49
CA VAL A 287 -6.80 -7.09 -7.38
C VAL A 287 -5.89 -8.16 -7.97
N ASN A 288 -4.63 -8.12 -7.56
CA ASN A 288 -3.55 -8.95 -8.06
C ASN A 288 -3.14 -9.99 -7.02
N LEU A 289 -3.02 -11.26 -7.43
CA LEU A 289 -2.44 -12.32 -6.60
C LEU A 289 -0.93 -12.34 -6.83
N ILE A 290 -0.18 -11.89 -5.83
CA ILE A 290 1.26 -11.67 -5.98
C ILE A 290 2.03 -12.99 -6.00
N GLN A 291 2.89 -13.10 -7.01
CA GLN A 291 3.90 -14.15 -7.15
C GLN A 291 5.25 -13.51 -7.53
N PRO A 292 6.37 -13.97 -6.92
CA PRO A 292 7.70 -13.46 -7.22
C PRO A 292 8.07 -13.58 -8.70
N GLY A 293 8.67 -12.54 -9.26
CA GLY A 293 9.21 -12.47 -10.62
C GLY A 293 8.18 -12.20 -11.72
N LEU A 294 6.90 -12.09 -11.36
CA LEU A 294 5.83 -11.84 -12.32
C LEU A 294 5.68 -10.35 -12.67
N ASN A 295 5.23 -10.11 -13.89
CA ASN A 295 4.97 -8.79 -14.49
C ASN A 295 3.46 -8.54 -14.57
N TYR A 296 2.96 -7.50 -13.92
CA TYR A 296 1.52 -7.14 -13.87
C TYR A 296 1.13 -6.15 -14.97
N GLY A 297 2.07 -5.81 -15.85
CA GLY A 297 1.81 -5.31 -17.18
C GLY A 297 1.72 -3.79 -17.32
N TRP A 298 1.56 -3.00 -16.25
CA TRP A 298 1.60 -1.54 -16.38
C TRP A 298 2.97 -1.05 -16.90
N PRO A 299 3.02 -0.09 -17.85
CA PRO A 299 1.89 0.60 -18.45
C PRO A 299 1.44 0.01 -19.79
N LEU A 300 1.86 -1.19 -20.17
CA LEU A 300 1.49 -1.87 -21.42
C LEU A 300 0.11 -2.56 -21.33
N ARG A 301 -0.35 -2.77 -20.10
CA ARG A 301 -1.65 -3.31 -19.71
C ARG A 301 -2.28 -2.47 -18.61
N GLU A 302 -3.60 -2.36 -18.68
CA GLU A 302 -4.47 -1.93 -17.58
C GLU A 302 -5.56 -3.02 -17.49
N GLY A 303 -5.51 -3.83 -16.45
CA GLY A 303 -6.18 -5.12 -16.36
C GLY A 303 -5.86 -6.04 -17.53
N THR A 304 -6.89 -6.69 -18.08
CA THR A 304 -6.79 -7.53 -19.29
C THR A 304 -6.74 -6.76 -20.61
N TYR A 305 -6.56 -5.44 -20.58
CA TYR A 305 -6.68 -4.59 -21.76
C TYR A 305 -5.33 -3.97 -22.11
N GLN A 306 -5.06 -3.86 -23.41
CA GLN A 306 -3.91 -3.11 -23.89
C GLN A 306 -4.17 -1.62 -23.76
N THR A 307 -3.17 -0.93 -23.23
CA THR A 307 -3.12 0.53 -23.19
C THR A 307 -2.57 1.08 -24.50
N ASP A 308 -3.02 2.28 -24.86
CA ASP A 308 -2.35 3.07 -25.90
C ASP A 308 -1.35 4.01 -25.23
N VAL A 309 -0.10 3.57 -25.15
CA VAL A 309 0.99 4.38 -24.59
C VAL A 309 1.26 5.65 -25.40
N ALA A 310 0.75 5.75 -26.64
CA ALA A 310 0.80 6.97 -27.44
C ALA A 310 -0.36 7.93 -27.15
N ASN A 311 -1.38 7.50 -26.41
CA ASN A 311 -2.55 8.29 -26.08
C ASN A 311 -3.07 8.00 -24.67
N SER A 312 -2.36 8.53 -23.65
CA SER A 312 -2.68 8.43 -22.22
C SER A 312 -4.14 8.71 -21.83
N TYR A 313 -4.86 9.48 -22.62
CA TYR A 313 -6.24 9.90 -22.33
C TYR A 313 -7.30 8.98 -22.93
N LEU A 314 -6.91 8.06 -23.81
CA LEU A 314 -7.82 7.05 -24.33
C LEU A 314 -7.75 5.82 -23.42
N ALA A 315 -8.77 5.69 -22.58
CA ALA A 315 -9.20 4.40 -22.04
C ALA A 315 -9.10 3.31 -23.10
N PRO A 316 -8.77 2.05 -22.76
CA PRO A 316 -8.67 0.97 -23.72
C PRO A 316 -9.92 0.90 -24.63
N PRO A 317 -9.72 0.80 -25.95
CA PRO A 317 -10.40 -0.30 -26.62
C PRO A 317 -9.46 -1.03 -27.59
N PHE A 318 -8.15 -1.03 -27.36
CA PHE A 318 -7.21 -1.77 -28.21
C PHE A 318 -7.19 -3.26 -27.84
N GLY A 319 -8.36 -3.90 -27.90
CA GLY A 319 -8.50 -5.34 -27.68
C GLY A 319 -8.46 -5.73 -26.20
N ARG A 320 -9.33 -6.69 -25.87
CA ARG A 320 -9.24 -7.45 -24.62
C ARG A 320 -8.43 -8.69 -24.90
N PHE A 321 -7.39 -8.92 -24.11
CA PHE A 321 -6.61 -10.15 -24.18
C PHE A 321 -7.20 -11.20 -23.22
N SER A 322 -7.10 -12.47 -23.60
CA SER A 322 -7.49 -13.56 -22.71
C SER A 322 -6.47 -13.66 -21.58
N PRO A 323 -6.85 -14.03 -20.34
CA PRO A 323 -5.90 -14.42 -19.31
C PRO A 323 -4.93 -15.53 -19.73
N ASP A 324 -5.30 -16.30 -20.77
CA ASP A 324 -4.47 -17.34 -21.40
C ASP A 324 -3.57 -16.81 -22.53
N SER A 325 -3.42 -15.49 -22.70
CA SER A 325 -2.50 -14.94 -23.71
C SER A 325 -1.04 -15.23 -23.35
N GLU A 326 -0.26 -15.72 -24.30
CA GLU A 326 1.19 -15.91 -24.16
C GLU A 326 1.96 -14.59 -24.34
N ASP A 327 1.51 -13.51 -23.70
CA ASP A 327 2.10 -12.17 -23.82
C ASP A 327 3.04 -11.80 -22.65
N GLY A 328 3.24 -12.73 -21.71
CA GLY A 328 4.20 -12.58 -20.61
C GLY A 328 3.71 -11.70 -19.44
N PHE A 329 2.44 -11.27 -19.48
CA PHE A 329 1.82 -10.52 -18.39
C PHE A 329 0.98 -11.41 -17.48
N THR A 330 0.88 -11.01 -16.22
CA THR A 330 0.07 -11.65 -15.20
C THR A 330 -1.16 -10.82 -14.96
N TYR A 331 -2.32 -11.43 -15.17
CA TYR A 331 -3.58 -10.72 -15.08
C TYR A 331 -4.17 -10.72 -13.67
N PRO A 332 -4.93 -9.67 -13.31
CA PRO A 332 -5.55 -9.58 -12.01
C PRO A 332 -6.55 -10.73 -11.79
N VAL A 333 -6.60 -11.22 -10.55
CA VAL A 333 -7.59 -12.23 -10.14
C VAL A 333 -8.99 -11.65 -10.02
N ALA A 334 -9.09 -10.32 -9.92
CA ALA A 334 -10.32 -9.57 -10.06
C ALA A 334 -10.03 -8.17 -10.61
N GLN A 335 -10.89 -7.68 -11.49
CA GLN A 335 -10.82 -6.32 -12.02
C GLN A 335 -12.22 -5.75 -12.21
N TYR A 336 -12.37 -4.43 -12.06
CA TYR A 336 -13.64 -3.74 -12.27
C TYR A 336 -13.42 -2.31 -12.77
N ASP A 337 -14.51 -1.67 -13.17
CA ASP A 337 -14.48 -0.38 -13.86
C ASP A 337 -14.16 0.77 -12.90
N HIS A 338 -13.32 1.70 -13.36
CA HIS A 338 -12.87 2.87 -12.60
C HIS A 338 -13.97 3.93 -12.39
N ASP A 339 -15.04 3.94 -13.19
CA ASP A 339 -16.15 4.89 -13.02
C ASP A 339 -17.21 4.37 -12.01
N TYR A 340 -17.23 3.06 -11.71
CA TYR A 340 -18.17 2.44 -10.75
C TYR A 340 -17.65 1.11 -10.19
N PRO A 341 -17.61 0.90 -8.85
CA PRO A 341 -18.41 1.56 -7.80
C PRO A 341 -17.71 2.72 -7.06
N GLY A 342 -16.50 3.09 -7.45
CA GLY A 342 -15.77 4.27 -6.96
C GLY A 342 -14.62 4.63 -7.89
N ASN A 343 -13.89 5.70 -7.58
CA ASN A 343 -12.88 6.29 -8.49
C ASN A 343 -11.45 5.80 -8.21
N ALA A 344 -11.25 4.92 -7.22
CA ALA A 344 -9.97 4.29 -6.92
C ALA A 344 -10.16 3.19 -5.87
N ILE A 345 -9.59 2.01 -6.11
CA ILE A 345 -9.47 0.97 -5.09
C ILE A 345 -8.54 1.48 -3.99
N ALA A 346 -9.01 1.51 -2.75
CA ALA A 346 -8.23 2.04 -1.63
C ALA A 346 -7.52 0.93 -0.82
N GLY A 347 -7.95 -0.33 -0.96
CA GLY A 347 -7.43 -1.47 -0.22
C GLY A 347 -8.43 -2.61 -0.10
N GLY A 348 -8.00 -3.74 0.48
CA GLY A 348 -8.90 -4.84 0.81
C GLY A 348 -8.23 -6.05 1.45
N TYR A 349 -9.06 -7.02 1.83
CA TYR A 349 -8.65 -8.25 2.51
C TYR A 349 -9.46 -9.43 2.00
N LEU A 350 -8.86 -10.62 2.01
CA LEU A 350 -9.61 -11.86 1.75
C LEU A 350 -10.48 -12.20 2.97
N TYR A 351 -11.80 -12.13 2.81
CA TYR A 351 -12.74 -12.50 3.86
C TYR A 351 -12.82 -14.03 4.01
N ARG A 352 -12.71 -14.49 5.26
CA ARG A 352 -12.82 -15.90 5.66
C ARG A 352 -13.79 -16.12 6.83
N GLY A 353 -14.59 -15.13 7.18
CA GLY A 353 -15.55 -15.24 8.29
C GLY A 353 -16.80 -16.05 7.95
N GLU A 354 -17.74 -16.08 8.88
CA GLU A 354 -18.92 -16.97 8.84
C GLU A 354 -20.09 -16.46 8.00
N ILE A 355 -20.05 -15.22 7.51
CA ILE A 355 -21.12 -14.67 6.68
C ILE A 355 -21.10 -15.37 5.33
N SER A 356 -22.04 -16.30 5.17
CA SER A 356 -22.12 -17.22 4.04
C SER A 356 -22.23 -16.52 2.68
N GLU A 357 -22.83 -15.33 2.67
CA GLU A 357 -23.05 -14.48 1.51
C GLU A 357 -21.75 -13.89 0.97
N TYR A 358 -20.77 -13.58 1.84
CA TYR A 358 -19.43 -13.17 1.41
C TYR A 358 -18.62 -14.37 0.89
N GLY A 359 -18.74 -15.56 1.49
CA GLY A 359 -17.92 -16.72 1.09
C GLY A 359 -16.41 -16.39 1.06
N ARG A 360 -15.64 -16.96 0.11
CA ARG A 360 -14.22 -16.59 -0.14
C ARG A 360 -14.13 -15.37 -1.06
N SER A 361 -14.57 -14.20 -0.60
CA SER A 361 -14.49 -12.94 -1.37
C SER A 361 -13.35 -12.06 -0.92
N PHE A 362 -12.79 -11.28 -1.84
CA PHE A 362 -11.94 -10.16 -1.48
C PHE A 362 -12.85 -8.95 -1.20
N VAL A 363 -12.78 -8.42 0.02
CA VAL A 363 -13.56 -7.25 0.45
C VAL A 363 -12.66 -6.04 0.33
N SER A 364 -12.99 -5.15 -0.60
CA SER A 364 -12.28 -3.90 -0.86
C SER A 364 -13.08 -2.68 -0.40
N SER A 365 -12.36 -1.59 -0.19
CA SER A 365 -12.95 -0.26 -0.02
C SER A 365 -12.60 0.59 -1.22
N GLU A 366 -13.54 1.40 -1.68
CA GLU A 366 -13.32 2.39 -2.75
C GLU A 366 -13.22 3.81 -2.20
N TYR A 367 -12.42 4.64 -2.85
CA TYR A 367 -12.46 6.08 -2.67
C TYR A 367 -13.49 6.71 -3.62
N ASN A 368 -14.38 7.55 -3.08
CA ASN A 368 -15.27 8.39 -3.87
C ASN A 368 -15.42 9.77 -3.19
N CYS A 369 -15.39 10.84 -3.99
CA CYS A 369 -15.45 12.24 -3.54
C CYS A 369 -16.72 12.61 -2.76
N GLN A 370 -17.75 11.75 -2.71
CA GLN A 370 -19.04 12.02 -2.05
C GLN A 370 -19.48 10.96 -1.01
N SER A 371 -18.86 9.78 -0.96
CA SER A 371 -19.14 8.70 0.00
C SER A 371 -18.07 7.60 -0.04
N TYR A 372 -17.86 6.84 1.04
CA TYR A 372 -17.09 5.58 0.97
C TYR A 372 -18.03 4.44 0.56
N ASN A 373 -17.70 3.75 -0.52
CA ASN A 373 -18.40 2.52 -0.92
C ASN A 373 -17.53 1.32 -0.55
N PHE A 374 -18.13 0.30 0.05
CA PHE A 374 -17.48 -1.00 0.26
C PHE A 374 -17.89 -1.93 -0.87
N SER A 375 -16.91 -2.56 -1.51
CA SER A 375 -17.13 -3.52 -2.58
C SER A 375 -16.67 -4.89 -2.11
N ALA A 376 -17.38 -5.94 -2.50
CA ALA A 376 -16.91 -7.31 -2.31
C ALA A 376 -16.89 -7.99 -3.66
N VAL A 377 -15.71 -8.38 -4.12
CA VAL A 377 -15.58 -9.14 -5.37
C VAL A 377 -15.45 -10.62 -5.03
N ARG A 378 -16.46 -11.39 -5.46
CA ARG A 378 -16.51 -12.84 -5.30
C ARG A 378 -15.72 -13.49 -6.42
N PHE A 379 -14.71 -14.28 -6.09
CA PHE A 379 -13.97 -15.04 -7.10
C PHE A 379 -14.90 -16.11 -7.70
N CYS A 380 -15.30 -15.94 -8.96
CA CYS A 380 -16.05 -16.93 -9.71
C CYS A 380 -15.05 -17.86 -10.42
N SER A 381 -15.18 -19.16 -10.16
CA SER A 381 -14.37 -20.28 -10.66
C SER A 381 -13.13 -20.65 -9.84
N SER A 382 -12.88 -21.95 -9.81
CA SER A 382 -11.91 -22.65 -8.97
C SER A 382 -10.48 -22.13 -9.15
N ILE A 383 -9.99 -21.37 -8.16
CA ILE A 383 -8.57 -21.36 -7.83
C ILE A 383 -8.26 -22.79 -7.36
N ARG A 384 -7.70 -23.63 -8.25
CA ARG A 384 -7.46 -25.06 -7.97
C ARG A 384 -6.69 -25.21 -6.65
N GLY A 385 -7.20 -26.06 -5.74
CA GLY A 385 -6.41 -26.63 -4.65
C GLY A 385 -6.64 -26.12 -3.22
N MET A 386 -7.78 -25.50 -2.88
CA MET A 386 -8.03 -25.00 -1.52
C MET A 386 -9.03 -25.88 -0.72
N GLU A 387 -8.54 -26.91 -0.04
CA GLU A 387 -9.21 -27.52 1.14
C GLU A 387 -8.95 -26.69 2.43
N SER A 388 -9.78 -26.92 3.44
CA SER A 388 -10.10 -26.10 4.62
C SER A 388 -9.03 -25.99 5.72
N HIS A 389 -9.05 -24.91 6.53
CA HIS A 389 -9.53 -24.83 7.93
C HIS A 389 -9.40 -23.36 8.42
N LEU A 390 -10.28 -22.94 9.34
CA LEU A 390 -10.47 -21.55 9.79
C LEU A 390 -9.48 -21.14 10.89
N GLN A 391 -9.00 -19.90 10.80
CA GLN A 391 -8.60 -19.10 11.96
C GLN A 391 -9.27 -17.73 11.82
N GLU A 392 -10.01 -17.33 12.85
CA GLU A 392 -10.79 -16.09 12.89
C GLU A 392 -9.87 -14.85 12.83
N SER A 393 -10.18 -13.89 11.95
CA SER A 393 -9.74 -12.50 12.13
C SER A 393 -10.96 -11.59 12.03
N THR A 394 -11.52 -11.22 13.18
CA THR A 394 -12.74 -10.40 13.30
C THR A 394 -12.47 -8.89 13.35
N ASP A 395 -11.23 -8.45 13.28
CA ASP A 395 -10.85 -7.07 13.62
C ASP A 395 -10.41 -6.28 12.37
N PHE A 396 -11.36 -5.93 11.50
CA PHE A 396 -11.13 -4.98 10.42
C PHE A 396 -11.54 -3.57 10.87
N TYR A 397 -10.60 -2.62 10.88
CA TYR A 397 -10.88 -1.22 11.16
C TYR A 397 -10.69 -0.38 9.89
N TYR A 398 -11.56 0.62 9.71
CA TYR A 398 -11.50 1.57 8.61
C TYR A 398 -11.42 3.00 9.16
N SER A 399 -10.86 3.93 8.39
CA SER A 399 -11.01 5.37 8.66
C SER A 399 -12.20 5.91 7.86
N LYS A 400 -13.00 6.80 8.46
CA LYS A 400 -14.18 7.39 7.81
C LYS A 400 -14.22 8.90 7.97
N THR A 401 -14.69 9.56 6.90
CA THR A 401 -15.09 10.97 6.88
C THR A 401 -16.62 11.05 6.74
N ILE A 402 -17.34 11.58 7.74
CA ILE A 402 -18.72 12.09 7.55
C ILE A 402 -18.83 13.45 8.24
N SER A 403 -19.37 14.44 7.52
CA SER A 403 -19.85 15.71 8.12
C SER A 403 -18.82 16.51 8.93
N GLY A 404 -17.52 16.35 8.63
CA GLY A 404 -16.45 17.13 9.25
C GLY A 404 -15.79 16.48 10.47
N ASP A 405 -16.34 15.37 10.96
CA ASP A 405 -15.74 14.56 12.02
C ASP A 405 -15.04 13.32 11.41
N PHE A 406 -13.81 13.04 11.85
CA PHE A 406 -13.01 11.89 11.40
C PHE A 406 -12.91 10.86 12.50
N SER A 407 -13.39 9.65 12.19
CA SER A 407 -13.46 8.55 13.14
C SER A 407 -12.75 7.31 12.61
N VAL A 408 -12.15 6.56 13.51
CA VAL A 408 -11.90 5.13 13.29
C VAL A 408 -13.25 4.43 13.43
N VAL A 409 -13.58 3.55 12.49
CA VAL A 409 -14.82 2.78 12.47
C VAL A 409 -14.53 1.29 12.33
N LYS A 410 -15.47 0.46 12.76
CA LYS A 410 -15.43 -0.99 12.53
C LYS A 410 -16.75 -1.47 11.92
N PRO A 411 -16.75 -2.57 11.12
CA PRO A 411 -17.97 -3.24 10.72
C PRO A 411 -18.77 -3.69 11.95
N LYS A 412 -20.05 -3.36 11.96
CA LYS A 412 -21.04 -3.97 12.82
C LYS A 412 -21.86 -4.92 11.94
N LEU A 413 -21.50 -6.20 12.07
CA LEU A 413 -22.12 -7.32 11.36
C LEU A 413 -23.45 -7.71 12.00
#